data_AF-A0A2N3HP07-F1
#
_entry.id   AF-A0A2N3HP07-F1
#
_cell.length_a   1.000
_cell.length_b   1.000
_cell.length_c   1.000
_cell.angle_alpha   90.00
_cell.angle_beta   90.00
_cell.angle_gamma   90.00
#
_symmetry.space_group_name_H-M   'P 1'
#
loop_
_entity.id
_entity.type
_entity.pdbx_description
1 polymer ?
#
loop_
_entity_poly.entity_id
_entity_poly.type
_entity_poly.pdbx_seq_one_letter_code
_entity_poly.pdbx_strand_id
1 'polypeptide(L)'
;MEQKIFDLLLEISKNGNIKDIPSTRMNAEQRELDTEKERRFNVLIKHGLISNNGNNIFIITEYGYDVAQHKSWLDYLEYRKKILLDKSKKEKYDLSISWFQSKTGWLPYLLSIISVGIALWSLSISNEKEEKDNSQLNNISTQKQIEDKDSSTKNTLNEKVVDTVVFRLKNP
;
A
#
# COMPACT_ATOMS: atom_id res chain seq x y z
N MET A 1 29.73 10.83 -19.86
CA MET A 1 30.68 9.72 -19.93
C MET A 1 30.68 9.19 -21.35
N GLU A 2 31.83 8.85 -21.92
CA GLU A 2 31.90 8.25 -23.26
C GLU A 2 31.32 6.83 -23.24
N GLN A 3 30.65 6.42 -24.33
CA GLN A 3 30.05 5.08 -24.43
C GLN A 3 31.09 3.97 -24.24
N LYS A 4 32.29 4.14 -24.81
CA LYS A 4 33.41 3.18 -24.68
C LYS A 4 33.87 2.98 -23.24
N ILE A 5 33.71 3.99 -22.37
CA ILE A 5 34.05 3.90 -20.94
C ILE A 5 32.95 3.14 -20.19
N PHE A 6 31.70 3.38 -20.56
CA PHE A 6 30.55 2.66 -20.01
C PHE A 6 30.56 1.18 -20.42
N ASP A 7 30.89 0.87 -21.68
CA ASP A 7 31.01 -0.51 -22.16
C ASP A 7 32.12 -1.26 -21.41
N LEU A 8 33.25 -0.58 -21.11
CA LEU A 8 34.31 -1.12 -20.27
C LEU A 8 33.83 -1.41 -18.84
N LEU A 9 33.00 -0.54 -18.26
CA LEU A 9 32.39 -0.81 -16.95
C LEU A 9 31.48 -2.04 -16.98
N LEU A 10 30.69 -2.22 -18.04
CA LEU A 10 29.84 -3.41 -18.23
C LEU A 10 30.68 -4.67 -18.36
N GLU A 11 31.79 -4.61 -19.07
CA GLU A 11 32.73 -5.73 -19.20
C GLU A 11 33.33 -6.11 -17.84
N ILE A 12 33.78 -5.13 -17.06
CA ILE A 12 34.27 -5.33 -15.69
C ILE A 12 33.17 -5.95 -14.82
N SER A 13 31.93 -5.46 -14.91
CA SER A 13 30.79 -5.97 -14.14
C SER A 13 30.49 -7.44 -14.44
N LYS A 14 30.68 -7.90 -15.68
CA LYS A 14 30.42 -9.30 -16.08
C LYS A 14 31.56 -10.24 -15.71
N ASN A 15 32.80 -9.75 -15.83
CA ASN A 15 34.00 -10.56 -15.62
C ASN A 15 34.48 -10.55 -14.15
N GLY A 16 33.93 -9.67 -13.32
CA GLY A 16 34.20 -9.56 -11.88
C GLY A 16 35.51 -8.84 -11.57
N ASN A 17 36.64 -9.39 -12.03
CA ASN A 17 37.97 -8.84 -11.80
C ASN A 17 38.78 -8.80 -13.10
N ILE A 18 39.43 -7.66 -13.38
CA ILE A 18 40.37 -7.54 -14.50
C ILE A 18 41.80 -7.43 -13.93
N LYS A 19 42.69 -8.33 -14.39
CA LYS A 19 44.12 -8.37 -14.01
C LYS A 19 45.06 -7.72 -15.02
N ASP A 20 44.55 -7.26 -16.16
CA ASP A 20 45.40 -6.87 -17.28
C ASP A 20 45.55 -5.35 -17.41
N ILE A 21 46.48 -4.80 -16.64
CA ILE A 21 47.21 -3.60 -17.06
C ILE A 21 48.31 -4.08 -18.03
N PRO A 22 48.38 -3.53 -19.24
CA PRO A 22 49.33 -3.99 -20.25
C PRO A 22 50.78 -3.83 -19.79
N SER A 23 51.59 -4.86 -20.09
CA SER A 23 53.00 -4.95 -19.71
C SER A 23 53.90 -4.04 -20.55
N THR A 24 54.98 -3.55 -19.96
CA THR A 24 55.92 -2.53 -20.49
C THR A 24 56.71 -2.90 -21.75
N ARG A 25 56.50 -4.09 -22.35
CA ARG A 25 57.20 -4.55 -23.56
C ARG A 25 56.24 -4.72 -24.73
N MET A 26 55.82 -3.61 -25.34
CA MET A 26 54.95 -3.66 -26.53
C MET A 26 55.36 -2.65 -27.62
N ASN A 27 54.97 -2.97 -28.86
CA ASN A 27 55.23 -2.19 -30.07
C ASN A 27 54.47 -0.83 -30.04
N ALA A 28 54.84 0.13 -30.89
CA ALA A 28 54.31 1.49 -30.84
C ALA A 28 52.77 1.57 -30.91
N GLU A 29 52.13 0.79 -31.78
CA GLU A 29 50.66 0.73 -31.90
C GLU A 29 49.99 0.17 -30.64
N GLN A 30 50.63 -0.80 -29.98
CA GLN A 30 50.13 -1.38 -28.73
C GLN A 30 50.27 -0.39 -27.57
N ARG A 31 51.34 0.43 -27.54
CA ARG A 31 51.49 1.50 -26.54
C ARG A 31 50.37 2.54 -26.62
N GLU A 32 49.94 2.92 -27.82
CA GLU A 32 48.82 3.87 -27.97
C GLU A 32 47.51 3.27 -27.48
N LEU A 33 47.25 2.01 -27.82
CA LEU A 33 46.05 1.27 -27.42
C LEU A 33 45.99 1.07 -25.90
N ASP A 34 47.13 0.81 -25.29
CA ASP A 34 47.32 0.69 -23.84
C ASP A 34 47.12 2.02 -23.12
N THR A 35 47.62 3.12 -23.68
CA THR A 35 47.45 4.47 -23.12
C THR A 35 45.97 4.87 -23.09
N GLU A 36 45.23 4.57 -24.15
CA GLU A 36 43.80 4.86 -24.21
C GLU A 36 43.00 3.94 -23.26
N LYS A 37 43.38 2.66 -23.12
CA LYS A 37 42.79 1.77 -22.12
C LYS A 37 43.01 2.31 -20.71
N GLU A 38 44.25 2.69 -20.38
CA GLU A 38 44.62 3.28 -19.09
C GLU A 38 43.84 4.57 -18.82
N ARG A 39 43.66 5.45 -19.82
CA ARG A 39 42.81 6.65 -19.70
C ARG A 39 41.41 6.28 -19.25
N ARG A 40 40.79 5.26 -19.85
CA ARG A 40 39.42 4.83 -19.52
C ARG A 40 39.34 4.23 -18.11
N PHE A 41 40.31 3.41 -17.70
CA PHE A 41 40.41 2.92 -16.33
C PHE A 41 40.53 4.07 -15.33
N ASN A 42 41.39 5.06 -15.61
CA ASN A 42 41.56 6.24 -14.76
C ASN A 42 40.26 7.04 -14.63
N VAL A 43 39.46 7.15 -15.69
CA VAL A 43 38.13 7.78 -15.62
C VAL A 43 37.19 6.99 -14.70
N LEU A 44 37.14 5.67 -14.83
CA LEU A 44 36.29 4.81 -13.97
C LEU A 44 36.71 4.90 -12.49
N ILE A 45 38.02 4.94 -12.21
CA ILE A 45 38.56 5.11 -10.85
C ILE A 45 38.22 6.49 -10.29
N LYS A 46 38.42 7.55 -11.09
CA LYS A 46 38.12 8.94 -10.69
C LYS A 46 36.65 9.14 -10.35
N HIS A 47 35.76 8.44 -11.06
CA HIS A 47 34.32 8.45 -10.76
C HIS A 47 33.92 7.46 -9.65
N GLY A 48 34.86 6.72 -9.06
CA GLY A 48 34.59 5.77 -7.99
C GLY A 48 33.78 4.55 -8.42
N LEU A 49 33.73 4.26 -9.73
CA LEU A 49 33.01 3.11 -10.28
C LEU A 49 33.80 1.80 -10.13
N ILE A 50 35.12 1.91 -10.10
CA ILE A 50 36.04 0.81 -9.84
C ILE A 50 37.09 1.24 -8.82
N SER A 51 37.62 0.28 -8.07
CA SER A 51 38.68 0.47 -7.08
C SER A 51 39.84 -0.46 -7.37
N ASN A 52 41.05 -0.05 -7.00
CA ASN A 52 42.25 -0.90 -7.08
C ASN A 52 42.52 -1.50 -5.70
N ASN A 53 42.63 -2.83 -5.62
CA ASN A 53 42.94 -3.55 -4.38
C ASN A 53 44.46 -3.63 -4.08
N GLY A 54 45.25 -2.67 -4.57
CA GLY A 54 46.70 -2.58 -4.33
C GLY A 54 47.58 -3.56 -5.13
N ASN A 55 47.02 -4.67 -5.62
CA ASN A 55 47.74 -5.69 -6.40
C ASN A 55 47.54 -5.56 -7.92
N ASN A 56 47.29 -4.36 -8.43
CA ASN A 56 46.87 -4.11 -9.82
C ASN A 56 45.60 -4.91 -10.22
N ILE A 57 44.73 -5.17 -9.25
CA ILE A 57 43.43 -5.81 -9.49
C ILE A 57 42.37 -4.74 -9.36
N PHE A 58 41.63 -4.51 -10.45
CA PHE A 58 40.48 -3.62 -10.44
C PHE A 58 39.21 -4.38 -10.11
N ILE A 59 38.48 -3.88 -9.13
CA ILE A 59 37.22 -4.44 -8.62
C ILE A 59 36.14 -3.38 -8.78
N ILE A 60 34.96 -3.78 -9.27
CA ILE A 60 33.79 -2.91 -9.35
C ILE A 60 33.30 -2.52 -7.96
N THR A 61 32.99 -1.25 -7.75
CA THR A 61 32.40 -0.80 -6.48
C THR A 61 30.89 -1.05 -6.46
N GLU A 62 30.25 -0.96 -5.29
CA GLU A 62 28.78 -0.99 -5.21
C GLU A 62 28.14 0.08 -6.09
N TYR A 63 28.75 1.28 -6.12
CA TYR A 63 28.34 2.37 -6.99
C TYR A 63 28.50 2.02 -8.48
N GLY A 64 29.64 1.44 -8.86
CA GLY A 64 29.86 0.96 -10.22
C GLY A 64 28.89 -0.13 -10.64
N TYR A 65 28.55 -1.03 -9.71
CA TYR A 65 27.60 -2.11 -9.95
C TYR A 65 26.19 -1.57 -10.19
N ASP A 66 25.72 -0.63 -9.37
CA ASP A 66 24.42 0.05 -9.55
C ASP A 66 24.37 0.72 -10.94
N VAL A 67 25.41 1.47 -11.30
CA VAL A 67 25.53 2.13 -12.61
C VAL A 67 25.53 1.11 -13.76
N ALA A 68 26.16 -0.04 -13.60
CA ALA A 68 26.24 -1.09 -14.62
C ALA A 68 24.91 -1.82 -14.87
N GLN A 69 23.91 -1.69 -13.99
CA GLN A 69 22.56 -2.24 -14.22
C GLN A 69 21.75 -1.45 -15.25
N HIS A 70 22.22 -0.26 -15.62
CA HIS A 70 21.54 0.62 -16.56
C HIS A 70 22.02 0.42 -17.99
N LYS A 71 21.22 0.87 -18.96
CA LYS A 71 21.55 0.71 -20.39
C LYS A 71 22.66 1.65 -20.84
N SER A 72 22.79 2.80 -20.19
CA SER A 72 23.78 3.81 -20.48
C SER A 72 24.02 4.70 -19.26
N TRP A 73 25.09 5.48 -19.31
CA TRP A 73 25.34 6.52 -18.31
C TRP A 73 24.19 7.54 -18.23
N LEU A 74 23.58 7.88 -19.36
CA LEU A 74 22.48 8.84 -19.42
C LEU A 74 21.20 8.26 -18.77
N ASP A 75 20.91 7.00 -19.03
CA ASP A 75 19.81 6.25 -18.41
C ASP A 75 19.94 6.22 -16.87
N TYR A 76 21.15 5.95 -16.37
CA TYR A 76 21.45 6.04 -14.94
C TYR A 76 21.22 7.44 -14.37
N LEU A 77 21.67 8.50 -15.06
CA LEU A 77 21.46 9.88 -14.61
C LEU A 77 19.98 10.27 -14.57
N GLU A 78 19.20 9.85 -15.56
CA GLU A 78 17.75 10.07 -15.59
C GLU A 78 17.05 9.34 -14.43
N TYR A 79 17.41 8.08 -14.19
CA TYR A 79 16.91 7.31 -13.06
C TYR A 79 17.20 8.00 -11.72
N ARG A 80 18.44 8.44 -11.50
CA ARG A 80 18.83 9.18 -10.29
C ARG A 80 18.10 10.50 -10.14
N LYS A 81 17.91 11.25 -11.23
CA LYS A 81 17.14 12.50 -11.22
C LYS A 81 15.70 12.24 -10.81
N LYS A 82 15.07 11.17 -11.31
CA LYS A 82 13.72 10.77 -10.93
C LYS A 82 13.62 10.42 -9.44
N ILE A 83 14.54 9.61 -8.92
CA ILE A 83 14.58 9.28 -7.49
C ILE A 83 14.70 10.53 -6.62
N LEU A 84 15.59 11.45 -6.99
CA LEU A 84 15.78 12.69 -6.22
C LEU A 84 14.54 13.57 -6.26
N LEU A 85 13.87 13.66 -7.40
CA LEU A 85 12.60 14.37 -7.52
C LEU A 85 11.53 13.74 -6.63
N ASP A 86 11.38 12.42 -6.66
CA ASP A 86 10.39 11.72 -5.84
C ASP A 86 10.70 11.84 -4.34
N LYS A 87 11.98 11.77 -3.96
CA LYS A 87 12.42 12.02 -2.58
C LYS A 87 12.08 13.44 -2.14
N SER A 88 12.39 14.45 -2.96
CA SER A 88 12.09 15.85 -2.65
C SER A 88 10.58 16.13 -2.55
N LYS A 89 9.76 15.45 -3.38
CA LYS A 89 8.30 15.52 -3.29
C LYS A 89 7.83 14.89 -1.98
N LYS A 90 8.32 13.71 -1.64
CA LYS A 90 7.98 13.03 -0.38
C LYS A 90 8.31 13.91 0.83
N GLU A 91 9.51 14.47 0.88
CA GLU A 91 9.92 15.39 1.96
C GLU A 91 8.99 16.60 2.06
N LYS A 92 8.58 17.18 0.93
CA LYS A 92 7.59 18.28 0.92
C LYS A 92 6.21 17.85 1.44
N TYR A 93 5.74 16.67 1.05
CA TYR A 93 4.47 16.14 1.53
C TYR A 93 4.52 15.85 3.03
N ASP A 94 5.58 15.20 3.51
CA ASP A 94 5.75 14.92 4.94
C ASP A 94 5.78 16.21 5.76
N LEU A 95 6.47 17.24 5.26
CA LEU A 95 6.52 18.56 5.90
C LEU A 95 5.16 19.26 5.89
N SER A 96 4.39 19.12 4.79
CA SER A 96 3.04 19.66 4.68
C SER A 96 2.04 18.95 5.60
N ILE A 97 2.14 17.62 5.72
CA ILE A 97 1.32 16.81 6.62
C ILE A 97 1.65 17.17 8.06
N SER A 98 2.93 17.24 8.41
CA SER A 98 3.38 17.64 9.76
C SER A 98 2.87 19.04 10.12
N TRP A 99 2.97 19.99 9.18
CA TRP A 99 2.41 21.33 9.37
C TRP A 99 0.90 21.30 9.54
N PHE A 100 0.17 20.57 8.69
CA PHE A 100 -1.27 20.41 8.81
C PHE A 100 -1.66 19.83 10.16
N GLN A 101 -1.05 18.72 10.57
CA GLN A 101 -1.28 18.08 11.87
C GLN A 101 -0.98 19.02 13.05
N SER A 102 0.11 19.79 13.00
CA SER A 102 0.43 20.77 14.04
C SER A 102 -0.63 21.89 14.14
N LYS A 103 -1.18 22.32 13.00
CA LYS A 103 -2.14 23.43 12.93
C LYS A 103 -3.58 22.97 13.20
N THR A 104 -3.89 21.72 12.90
CA THR A 104 -5.23 21.13 13.00
C THR A 104 -5.30 20.00 14.03
N GLY A 105 -4.55 20.10 15.13
CA GLY A 105 -4.57 19.11 16.22
C GLY A 105 -5.96 18.87 16.86
N TRP A 106 -6.92 19.76 16.62
CA TRP A 106 -8.33 19.65 17.04
C TRP A 106 -9.22 18.85 16.06
N LEU A 107 -8.77 18.63 14.83
CA LEU A 107 -9.51 17.92 13.78
C LEU A 107 -9.90 16.48 14.16
N PRO A 108 -9.02 15.67 14.80
CA PRO A 108 -9.39 14.31 15.23
C PRO A 108 -10.55 14.31 16.22
N TYR A 109 -10.59 15.30 17.12
CA TYR A 109 -11.67 15.46 18.09
C TYR A 109 -12.97 15.88 17.41
N LEU A 110 -12.90 16.77 16.41
CA LEU A 110 -14.07 17.16 15.61
C LEU A 110 -14.67 15.96 14.87
N LEU A 111 -13.82 15.15 14.21
CA LEU A 111 -14.23 13.92 13.53
C LEU A 111 -14.89 12.92 14.50
N SER A 112 -14.35 12.78 15.71
CA SER A 112 -14.94 11.94 16.76
C SER A 112 -16.34 12.43 17.16
N ILE A 113 -16.52 13.73 17.41
CA ILE A 113 -17.82 14.30 17.79
C ILE A 113 -18.86 14.11 16.67
N ILE A 114 -18.46 14.33 15.42
CA ILE A 114 -19.34 14.10 14.26
C ILE A 114 -19.76 12.63 14.17
N SER A 115 -18.84 11.69 14.42
CA SER A 115 -19.17 10.25 14.39
C SER A 115 -20.21 9.87 15.45
N VAL A 116 -20.11 10.44 16.65
CA VAL A 116 -21.10 10.24 17.71
C VAL A 116 -22.44 10.86 17.32
N GLY A 117 -22.43 12.06 16.73
CA GLY A 117 -23.64 12.72 16.25
C GLY A 117 -24.38 11.90 15.18
N ILE A 118 -23.65 11.33 14.22
CA ILE A 118 -24.22 10.44 13.18
C ILE A 118 -24.78 9.17 13.80
N ALA A 119 -24.10 8.57 14.77
CA ALA A 119 -24.58 7.36 15.46
C ALA A 119 -25.88 7.64 16.23
N LEU A 120 -25.95 8.75 16.96
CA LEU A 120 -27.16 9.18 17.67
C LEU A 120 -28.30 9.47 16.71
N TRP A 121 -28.03 10.15 15.59
CA TRP A 121 -29.07 10.44 14.60
C TRP A 121 -29.60 9.16 13.94
N SER A 122 -28.72 8.21 13.63
CA SER A 122 -29.11 6.90 13.11
C SER A 122 -30.00 6.13 14.10
N LEU A 123 -29.67 6.18 15.40
CA LEU A 123 -30.47 5.55 16.46
C LEU A 123 -31.86 6.19 16.61
N SER A 124 -31.97 7.52 16.51
CA SER A 124 -33.28 8.19 16.54
C SER A 124 -34.15 7.77 15.36
N ILE A 125 -33.59 7.64 14.16
CA ILE A 125 -34.33 7.18 12.97
C ILE A 125 -34.74 5.70 13.08
N SER A 126 -33.91 4.84 13.69
CA SER A 126 -34.27 3.42 13.88
C SER A 126 -35.42 3.27 14.88
N ASN A 127 -35.41 4.03 15.98
CA ASN A 127 -36.45 3.94 17.00
C ASN A 127 -37.81 4.44 16.48
N GLU A 128 -37.84 5.50 15.64
CA GLU A 128 -39.09 5.94 14.99
C GLU A 128 -39.66 4.92 14.01
N LYS A 129 -38.81 4.07 13.39
CA LYS A 129 -39.27 2.99 12.51
C LYS A 129 -39.84 1.83 13.32
N GLU A 130 -39.22 1.44 14.43
CA GLU A 130 -39.75 0.40 15.32
C GLU A 130 -41.09 0.81 15.95
N GLU A 131 -41.26 2.08 16.31
CA GLU A 131 -42.53 2.57 16.88
C GLU A 131 -43.67 2.54 15.85
N LYS A 132 -43.37 2.84 14.57
CA LYS A 132 -44.35 2.74 13.47
C LYS A 132 -44.74 1.31 13.13
N ASP A 133 -43.80 0.37 13.14
CA ASP A 133 -44.09 -1.06 12.91
C ASP A 133 -44.91 -1.67 14.06
N ASN A 134 -44.58 -1.34 15.32
CA ASN A 134 -45.34 -1.82 16.48
C ASN A 134 -46.76 -1.22 16.56
N SER A 135 -46.92 0.04 16.14
CA SER A 135 -48.24 0.68 16.05
C SER A 135 -49.14 0.03 15.00
N GLN A 136 -48.58 -0.42 13.87
CA GLN A 136 -49.33 -1.16 12.85
C GLN A 136 -49.71 -2.57 13.30
N LEU A 137 -48.82 -3.27 14.01
CA LEU A 137 -49.08 -4.61 14.57
C LEU A 137 -50.22 -4.60 15.60
N ASN A 138 -50.27 -3.60 16.49
CA ASN A 138 -51.35 -3.45 17.47
C ASN A 138 -52.70 -3.10 16.81
N ASN A 139 -52.70 -2.32 15.73
CA ASN A 139 -53.93 -1.98 15.00
C ASN A 139 -54.51 -3.20 14.26
N ILE A 140 -53.66 -4.08 13.70
CA ILE A 140 -54.11 -5.32 13.02
C ILE A 140 -54.73 -6.31 14.03
N SER A 141 -54.16 -6.46 15.24
CA SER A 141 -54.75 -7.31 16.28
C SER A 141 -56.09 -6.79 16.82
N THR A 142 -56.28 -5.47 16.82
CA THR A 142 -57.53 -4.86 17.30
C THR A 142 -58.65 -4.98 16.26
N GLN A 143 -58.31 -4.92 14.97
CA GLN A 143 -59.28 -5.11 13.88
C GLN A 143 -59.80 -6.56 13.82
N LYS A 144 -58.93 -7.54 14.09
CA LYS A 144 -59.31 -8.97 14.16
C LYS A 144 -60.27 -9.27 15.33
N GLN A 145 -60.22 -8.51 16.43
CA GLN A 145 -61.18 -8.63 17.54
C GLN A 145 -62.56 -8.01 17.26
N ILE A 146 -62.68 -7.12 16.26
CA ILE A 146 -63.95 -6.49 15.91
C ILE A 146 -64.71 -7.35 14.88
N GLU A 147 -64.01 -8.03 13.96
CA GLU A 147 -64.62 -8.90 12.94
C GLU A 147 -65.22 -10.20 13.53
N ASP A 148 -64.66 -10.71 14.64
CA ASP A 148 -65.16 -11.91 15.33
C ASP A 148 -66.42 -11.64 16.20
N LYS A 149 -66.84 -10.38 16.40
CA LYS A 149 -68.04 -10.04 17.20
C LYS A 149 -69.34 -9.96 16.39
N ASP A 150 -69.27 -9.75 15.08
CA ASP A 150 -70.46 -9.63 14.22
C ASP A 150 -70.84 -10.91 13.47
N SER A 151 -70.09 -12.00 13.67
CA SER A 151 -70.29 -13.27 12.95
C SER A 151 -70.56 -14.47 13.89
N SER A 152 -71.36 -14.31 14.93
CA SER A 152 -71.94 -15.47 15.63
C SER A 152 -73.27 -15.19 16.31
N THR A 153 -74.31 -14.92 15.52
CA THR A 153 -75.68 -15.20 15.93
C THR A 153 -76.25 -16.28 15.01
N LYS A 154 -76.03 -17.55 15.40
CA LYS A 154 -76.89 -18.73 15.16
C LYS A 154 -76.06 -20.01 15.34
N ASN A 155 -76.11 -20.60 16.53
CA ASN A 155 -76.65 -21.95 16.72
C ASN A 155 -76.50 -22.40 18.18
N THR A 156 -77.65 -22.54 18.81
CA THR A 156 -77.92 -23.20 20.08
C THR A 156 -77.74 -24.71 19.93
N LEU A 157 -76.96 -25.37 20.78
CA LEU A 157 -77.39 -26.50 21.62
C LEU A 157 -76.23 -27.07 22.46
N ASN A 158 -76.43 -27.07 23.78
CA ASN A 158 -76.03 -28.06 24.79
C ASN A 158 -74.69 -28.81 24.72
N GLU A 159 -73.96 -28.77 25.84
CA GLU A 159 -73.61 -29.93 26.71
C GLU A 159 -72.28 -29.62 27.43
N LYS A 160 -72.32 -29.03 28.62
CA LYS A 160 -72.26 -29.68 29.94
C LYS A 160 -71.04 -30.59 30.17
N VAL A 161 -70.19 -30.10 31.09
CA VAL A 161 -69.31 -30.81 32.04
C VAL A 161 -68.04 -31.47 31.47
N VAL A 162 -66.88 -31.12 32.04
CA VAL A 162 -66.01 -32.00 32.85
C VAL A 162 -64.58 -31.43 32.89
N ASP A 163 -64.13 -31.13 34.12
CA ASP A 163 -62.72 -30.98 34.49
C ASP A 163 -61.89 -32.18 34.03
N THR A 164 -60.73 -31.95 33.41
CA THR A 164 -59.60 -32.87 33.63
C THR A 164 -58.27 -32.15 33.47
N VAL A 165 -57.58 -32.04 34.61
CA VAL A 165 -56.12 -31.84 34.68
C VAL A 165 -55.44 -33.10 34.15
N VAL A 166 -54.63 -33.01 33.10
CA VAL A 166 -53.57 -34.01 32.81
C VAL A 166 -52.35 -33.35 32.20
N PHE A 167 -51.24 -33.40 32.95
CA PHE A 167 -49.86 -33.21 32.51
C PHE A 167 -49.47 -34.18 31.38
N ARG A 168 -48.75 -33.72 30.34
CA ARG A 168 -47.75 -34.56 29.64
C ARG A 168 -46.72 -33.77 28.82
N LEU A 169 -45.57 -33.56 29.45
CA LEU A 169 -44.20 -33.83 28.98
C LEU A 169 -43.90 -33.98 27.47
N LYS A 170 -42.91 -33.18 27.03
CA LYS A 170 -41.65 -33.56 26.32
C LYS A 170 -41.58 -33.31 24.79
N ASN A 171 -40.77 -32.30 24.44
CA ASN A 171 -39.70 -32.17 23.41
C ASN A 171 -39.57 -33.25 22.31
N PRO A 172 -39.10 -32.92 21.08
CA PRO A 172 -38.06 -31.92 20.76
C PRO A 172 -38.48 -30.73 19.88
#